data_AF-A0A0G4B3P9-F1
#
_entry.id   AF-A0A0G4B3P9-F1
#
_cell.length_a   1.000
_cell.length_b   1.000
_cell.length_c   1.000
_cell.angle_alpha   90.00
_cell.angle_beta   90.00
_cell.angle_gamma   90.00
#
_symmetry.space_group_name_H-M   'P 1'
#
loop_
_entity.id
_entity.type
_entity.pdbx_description
1 polymer ?
#
loop_
_entity_poly.entity_id
_entity_poly.type
_entity_poly.pdbx_seq_one_letter_code
_entity_poly.pdbx_strand_id
1 'polypeptide(L)'
;MKIGPSTGWLFAVGVFDTGQQERFIKASGANIFEICLDGWADKRTTALTRSKFGSETVGFRSIHLPPITDRVPDISHIQHVIDHQKPNVAVAHLEKVGADYPIAVYEMLQHGLRPLQVDLAIENMDKSRDSGIRVEDIVQVAHSVDLKFVLDVQHAYEQDPSMKYANDLYEGLEDRLSHLHVSGESQESNHCLLHRSSNSDAILGFLETVLARKSVSLILEGEYKTVDDLSAEISFLRKNLNQ
;
A
#
# COMPACT_ATOMS: atom_id res chain seq x y z
N MET A 1 10.55 14.34 -1.25
CA MET A 1 9.46 13.33 -1.17
C MET A 1 9.96 11.90 -0.83
N LYS A 2 9.19 11.11 -0.07
CA LYS A 2 9.36 9.64 0.10
C LYS A 2 8.49 8.89 -0.92
N ILE A 3 9.09 8.15 -1.84
CA ILE A 3 8.41 7.56 -3.00
C ILE A 3 9.08 6.28 -3.49
N GLY A 4 8.27 5.28 -3.84
CA GLY A 4 8.75 4.03 -4.44
C GLY A 4 7.64 3.02 -4.69
N PRO A 5 7.95 1.89 -5.33
CA PRO A 5 6.92 0.99 -5.85
C PRO A 5 6.43 -0.01 -4.81
N SER A 6 5.24 -0.57 -5.05
CA SER A 6 4.90 -1.91 -4.58
C SER A 6 5.60 -2.96 -5.43
N THR A 7 6.07 -4.04 -4.79
CA THR A 7 6.90 -5.08 -5.42
C THR A 7 6.11 -6.25 -5.98
N GLY A 8 4.77 -6.24 -5.91
CA GLY A 8 3.90 -7.33 -6.40
C GLY A 8 4.21 -7.77 -7.83
N TRP A 9 4.41 -6.81 -8.74
CA TRP A 9 4.70 -7.08 -10.15
C TRP A 9 6.07 -7.74 -10.38
N LEU A 10 7.08 -7.50 -9.53
CA LEU A 10 8.40 -8.14 -9.64
C LEU A 10 8.30 -9.65 -9.44
N PHE A 11 7.46 -10.06 -8.49
CA PHE A 11 7.20 -11.47 -8.25
C PHE A 11 6.41 -12.11 -9.41
N ALA A 12 5.48 -11.38 -10.03
CA ALA A 12 4.72 -11.86 -11.19
C ALA A 12 5.65 -12.17 -12.39
N VAL A 13 6.77 -11.45 -12.52
CA VAL A 13 7.81 -11.71 -13.54
C VAL A 13 8.96 -12.62 -13.03
N GLY A 14 8.79 -13.25 -11.88
CA GLY A 14 9.71 -14.26 -11.35
C GLY A 14 10.95 -13.73 -10.62
N VAL A 15 10.97 -12.44 -10.25
CA VAL A 15 12.07 -11.84 -9.48
C VAL A 15 11.77 -11.99 -7.99
N PHE A 16 12.26 -13.07 -7.37
CA PHE A 16 12.05 -13.37 -5.95
C PHE A 16 13.23 -12.97 -5.03
N ASP A 17 14.40 -12.68 -5.59
CA ASP A 17 15.60 -12.32 -4.82
C ASP A 17 15.51 -10.87 -4.34
N THR A 18 15.50 -10.64 -3.03
CA THR A 18 15.40 -9.27 -2.47
C THR A 18 16.57 -8.39 -2.91
N GLY A 19 17.76 -8.95 -3.11
CA GLY A 19 18.91 -8.19 -3.60
C GLY A 19 18.71 -7.68 -5.03
N GLN A 20 18.11 -8.46 -5.91
CA GLN A 20 17.75 -8.06 -7.27
C GLN A 20 16.64 -7.01 -7.26
N GLN A 21 15.59 -7.21 -6.48
CA GLN A 21 14.53 -6.22 -6.31
C GLN A 21 15.09 -4.90 -5.79
N GLU A 22 15.96 -4.96 -4.78
CA GLU A 22 16.61 -3.79 -4.18
C GLU A 22 17.44 -3.01 -5.19
N ARG A 23 18.24 -3.69 -6.03
CA ARG A 23 19.02 -3.04 -7.10
C ARG A 23 18.12 -2.34 -8.10
N PHE A 24 17.00 -2.97 -8.49
CA PHE A 24 16.03 -2.39 -9.40
C PHE A 24 15.42 -1.11 -8.81
N ILE A 25 14.93 -1.19 -7.57
CA ILE A 25 14.31 -0.07 -6.85
C ILE A 25 15.31 1.08 -6.70
N LYS A 26 16.54 0.82 -6.22
CA LYS A 26 17.59 1.85 -6.08
C LYS A 26 17.96 2.50 -7.40
N ALA A 27 18.12 1.72 -8.46
CA ALA A 27 18.49 2.23 -9.77
C ALA A 27 17.43 3.18 -10.37
N SER A 28 16.17 3.04 -9.97
CA SER A 28 15.07 3.92 -10.40
C SER A 28 15.01 5.28 -9.66
N GLY A 29 15.81 5.45 -8.60
CA GLY A 29 15.74 6.63 -7.73
C GLY A 29 14.63 6.61 -6.69
N ALA A 30 13.97 5.46 -6.49
CA ALA A 30 13.06 5.21 -5.37
C ALA A 30 13.83 5.16 -4.04
N ASN A 31 13.19 5.59 -2.96
CA ASN A 31 13.78 5.66 -1.62
C ASN A 31 12.91 5.05 -0.51
N ILE A 32 11.80 4.42 -0.90
CA ILE A 32 10.92 3.56 -0.09
C ILE A 32 10.41 2.41 -1.00
N PHE A 33 9.71 1.43 -0.45
CA PHE A 33 8.95 0.44 -1.25
C PHE A 33 7.94 -0.30 -0.35
N GLU A 34 7.05 -1.03 -1.01
CA GLU A 34 6.16 -1.98 -0.36
C GLU A 34 6.47 -3.43 -0.77
N ILE A 35 6.51 -4.33 0.21
CA ILE A 35 6.64 -5.77 0.00
C ILE A 35 5.25 -6.37 -0.15
N CYS A 36 4.93 -6.98 -1.29
CA CYS A 36 3.62 -7.60 -1.49
C CYS A 36 3.63 -9.10 -1.18
N LEU A 37 2.72 -9.54 -0.31
CA LEU A 37 2.47 -10.96 0.00
C LEU A 37 1.20 -11.44 -0.70
N ASP A 38 1.30 -12.47 -1.55
CA ASP A 38 0.13 -13.05 -2.24
C ASP A 38 -0.66 -14.04 -1.37
N GLY A 39 -0.02 -14.63 -0.36
CA GLY A 39 -0.62 -15.68 0.44
C GLY A 39 0.14 -15.92 1.73
N TRP A 40 -0.56 -16.45 2.74
CA TRP A 40 -0.03 -16.63 4.09
C TRP A 40 1.13 -17.66 4.20
N ALA A 41 1.37 -18.47 3.17
CA ALA A 41 2.42 -19.51 3.17
C ALA A 41 2.93 -19.81 1.74
N ASP A 42 3.06 -18.79 0.90
CA ASP A 42 3.43 -18.97 -0.50
C ASP A 42 4.97 -18.95 -0.75
N LYS A 43 5.36 -19.15 -2.02
CA LYS A 43 6.77 -19.12 -2.41
C LYS A 43 7.42 -17.75 -2.17
N ARG A 44 6.66 -16.66 -2.32
CA ARG A 44 7.15 -15.29 -2.08
C ARG A 44 7.50 -15.11 -0.61
N THR A 45 6.57 -15.48 0.27
CA THR A 45 6.73 -15.40 1.71
C THR A 45 7.91 -16.24 2.17
N THR A 46 8.06 -17.46 1.63
CA THR A 46 9.26 -18.29 1.89
C THR A 46 10.55 -17.62 1.44
N ALA A 47 10.60 -17.00 0.25
CA ALA A 47 11.80 -16.31 -0.23
C ALA A 47 12.17 -15.11 0.66
N LEU A 48 11.17 -14.38 1.15
CA LEU A 48 11.31 -13.28 2.09
C LEU A 48 11.76 -13.72 3.50
N THR A 49 11.66 -14.99 3.87
CA THR A 49 12.29 -15.49 5.12
C THR A 49 13.78 -15.81 4.97
N ARG A 50 14.27 -15.98 3.73
CA ARG A 50 15.65 -16.42 3.42
C ARG A 50 16.57 -15.28 3.00
N SER A 51 15.99 -14.12 2.67
CA SER A 51 16.69 -12.96 2.16
C SER A 51 16.05 -11.70 2.73
N LYS A 52 16.85 -10.65 2.96
CA LYS A 52 16.38 -9.38 3.50
C LYS A 52 16.79 -8.24 2.61
N PHE A 53 15.97 -7.21 2.57
CA PHE A 53 16.39 -5.91 2.04
C PHE A 53 17.44 -5.28 2.98
N GLY A 54 18.47 -4.65 2.39
CA GLY A 54 19.52 -3.96 3.13
C GLY A 54 18.97 -2.88 4.08
N SER A 55 19.63 -2.65 5.22
CA SER A 55 19.22 -1.64 6.20
C SER A 55 19.45 -0.20 5.72
N GLU A 56 20.45 0.02 4.86
CA GLU A 56 20.85 1.35 4.36
C GLU A 56 19.98 1.86 3.20
N THR A 57 18.98 1.08 2.81
CA THR A 57 18.39 1.14 1.48
C THR A 57 17.19 2.10 1.39
N VAL A 58 16.47 2.34 2.47
CA VAL A 58 15.16 3.01 2.41
C VAL A 58 14.71 3.52 3.79
N GLY A 59 14.17 4.74 3.83
CA GLY A 59 13.70 5.39 5.07
C GLY A 59 12.26 5.05 5.47
N PHE A 60 11.56 4.22 4.69
CA PHE A 60 10.23 3.68 4.99
C PHE A 60 10.00 2.40 4.18
N ARG A 61 9.33 1.42 4.77
CA ARG A 61 8.89 0.17 4.14
C ARG A 61 7.49 -0.18 4.61
N SER A 62 6.61 -0.58 3.71
CA SER A 62 5.37 -1.27 4.07
C SER A 62 5.42 -2.73 3.63
N ILE A 63 4.52 -3.54 4.20
CA ILE A 63 4.25 -4.90 3.75
C ILE A 63 2.75 -5.06 3.51
N HIS A 64 2.37 -5.38 2.28
CA HIS A 64 1.00 -5.69 1.94
C HIS A 64 0.71 -7.14 2.35
N LEU A 65 -0.22 -7.31 3.29
CA LEU A 65 -0.64 -8.60 3.78
C LEU A 65 -1.56 -9.30 2.77
N PRO A 66 -1.63 -10.65 2.79
CA PRO A 66 -2.63 -11.36 2.04
C PRO A 66 -4.05 -11.04 2.56
N PRO A 67 -5.11 -11.34 1.78
CA PRO A 67 -6.48 -11.14 2.21
C PRO A 67 -6.78 -11.75 3.58
N ILE A 68 -7.46 -10.96 4.43
CA ILE A 68 -7.90 -11.40 5.75
C ILE A 68 -9.22 -12.13 5.58
N THR A 69 -9.24 -13.41 5.96
CA THR A 69 -10.41 -14.27 5.83
C THR A 69 -10.97 -14.63 7.21
N ASP A 70 -12.01 -15.47 7.25
CA ASP A 70 -12.52 -16.09 8.49
C ASP A 70 -11.50 -16.98 9.19
N ARG A 71 -10.46 -17.41 8.47
CA ARG A 71 -9.39 -18.22 9.03
C ARG A 71 -8.43 -17.36 9.82
N VAL A 72 -8.16 -17.79 11.05
CA VAL A 72 -7.07 -17.26 11.87
C VAL A 72 -5.77 -17.35 11.05
N PRO A 73 -5.15 -16.23 10.68
CA PRO A 73 -3.89 -16.26 9.95
C PRO A 73 -2.81 -16.96 10.78
N ASP A 74 -1.85 -17.61 10.12
CA ASP A 74 -0.64 -18.07 10.81
C ASP A 74 0.22 -16.85 11.16
N ILE A 75 -0.15 -16.21 12.28
CA ILE A 75 0.51 -15.01 12.79
C ILE A 75 1.99 -15.28 13.01
N SER A 76 2.38 -16.49 13.40
CA SER A 76 3.78 -16.81 13.68
C SER A 76 4.64 -16.71 12.42
N HIS A 77 4.11 -17.16 11.29
CA HIS A 77 4.80 -17.05 10.01
C HIS A 77 4.95 -15.59 9.56
N ILE A 78 3.89 -14.78 9.70
CA ILE A 78 3.93 -13.36 9.34
C ILE A 78 4.81 -12.55 10.28
N GLN A 79 4.77 -12.82 11.58
CA GLN A 79 5.68 -12.21 12.54
C GLN A 79 7.13 -12.51 12.19
N HIS A 80 7.44 -13.72 11.71
CA HIS A 80 8.79 -14.04 11.26
C HIS A 80 9.20 -13.22 10.04
N VAL A 81 8.33 -13.08 9.03
CA VAL A 81 8.59 -12.23 7.86
C VAL A 81 8.76 -10.77 8.26
N ILE A 82 7.89 -10.25 9.12
CA ILE A 82 7.92 -8.86 9.59
C ILE A 82 9.16 -8.60 10.44
N ASP A 83 9.51 -9.51 11.34
CA ASP A 83 10.74 -9.41 12.12
C ASP A 83 11.99 -9.45 11.23
N HIS A 84 11.95 -10.23 10.14
CA HIS A 84 13.05 -10.32 9.18
C HIS A 84 13.18 -9.09 8.26
N GLN A 85 12.06 -8.58 7.75
CA GLN A 85 12.02 -7.48 6.78
C GLN A 85 11.97 -6.09 7.42
N LYS A 86 11.57 -6.01 8.70
CA LYS A 86 11.41 -4.78 9.50
C LYS A 86 10.61 -3.68 8.78
N PRO A 87 9.37 -3.96 8.31
CA PRO A 87 8.51 -2.92 7.77
C PRO A 87 8.09 -1.94 8.87
N ASN A 88 7.75 -0.72 8.49
CA ASN A 88 7.13 0.26 9.39
C ASN A 88 5.64 -0.01 9.56
N VAL A 89 5.00 -0.50 8.51
CA VAL A 89 3.54 -0.64 8.41
C VAL A 89 3.23 -1.97 7.72
N ALA A 90 2.25 -2.70 8.23
CA ALA A 90 1.60 -3.81 7.53
C ALA A 90 0.23 -3.33 7.04
N VAL A 91 -0.05 -3.50 5.75
CA VAL A 91 -1.27 -3.03 5.10
C VAL A 91 -2.18 -4.21 4.84
N ALA A 92 -3.47 -4.07 5.10
CA ALA A 92 -4.47 -5.06 4.75
C ALA A 92 -5.67 -4.41 4.09
N HIS A 93 -6.23 -5.08 3.09
CA HIS A 93 -7.54 -4.73 2.56
C HIS A 93 -8.62 -4.83 3.65
N LEU A 94 -9.54 -3.88 3.66
CA LEU A 94 -10.70 -3.91 4.55
C LEU A 94 -11.81 -4.77 3.95
N GLU A 95 -11.77 -6.08 4.17
CA GLU A 95 -12.72 -7.03 3.61
C GLU A 95 -13.72 -7.55 4.67
N LYS A 96 -14.96 -7.78 4.24
CA LYS A 96 -15.98 -8.46 5.06
C LYS A 96 -15.84 -9.97 4.92
N VAL A 97 -16.15 -10.66 6.02
CA VAL A 97 -16.34 -12.10 6.06
C VAL A 97 -17.84 -12.34 6.23
N GLY A 98 -18.52 -12.67 5.14
CA GLY A 98 -19.97 -12.67 5.11
C GLY A 98 -20.52 -11.23 5.18
N ALA A 99 -21.26 -10.89 6.24
CA ALA A 99 -21.85 -9.56 6.40
C ALA A 99 -21.01 -8.60 7.25
N ASP A 100 -20.01 -9.11 7.97
CA ASP A 100 -19.33 -8.40 9.04
C ASP A 100 -17.83 -8.25 8.76
N TYR A 101 -17.24 -7.16 9.25
CA TYR A 101 -15.78 -7.03 9.30
C TYR A 101 -15.23 -7.93 10.42
N PRO A 102 -14.18 -8.74 10.17
CA PRO A 102 -13.61 -9.65 11.16
C PRO A 102 -12.76 -8.89 12.22
N ILE A 103 -13.39 -8.02 13.02
CA ILE A 103 -12.73 -7.13 14.00
C ILE A 103 -11.74 -7.87 14.90
N ALA A 104 -12.14 -9.03 15.44
CA ALA A 104 -11.27 -9.82 16.31
C ALA A 104 -9.96 -10.29 15.62
N VAL A 105 -9.99 -10.48 14.30
CA VAL A 105 -8.79 -10.84 13.53
C VAL A 105 -7.86 -9.63 13.38
N TYR A 106 -8.41 -8.45 13.09
CA TYR A 106 -7.64 -7.20 13.06
C TYR A 106 -7.02 -6.88 14.43
N GLU A 107 -7.76 -7.04 15.53
CA GLU A 107 -7.25 -6.85 16.89
C GLU A 107 -6.10 -7.82 17.20
N MET A 108 -6.27 -9.09 16.84
CA MET A 108 -5.26 -10.12 17.04
C MET A 108 -3.99 -9.83 16.23
N LEU A 109 -4.11 -9.40 14.97
CA LEU A 109 -3.00 -8.97 14.14
C LEU A 109 -2.30 -7.74 14.75
N GLN A 110 -3.04 -6.67 15.06
CA GLN A 110 -2.49 -5.45 15.66
C GLN A 110 -1.76 -5.75 16.98
N HIS A 111 -2.30 -6.63 17.82
CA HIS A 111 -1.64 -7.08 19.04
C HIS A 111 -0.34 -7.85 18.76
N GLY A 112 -0.35 -8.73 17.76
CA GLY A 112 0.82 -9.51 17.34
C GLY A 112 1.94 -8.66 16.72
N LEU A 113 1.60 -7.53 16.09
CA LEU A 113 2.56 -6.62 15.45
C LEU A 113 3.15 -5.59 16.40
N ARG A 114 2.44 -5.22 17.47
CA ARG A 114 2.87 -4.19 18.43
C ARG A 114 4.25 -4.46 19.05
N PRO A 115 4.63 -5.68 19.49
CA PRO A 115 5.98 -5.96 20.00
C PRO A 115 7.09 -5.77 18.96
N LEU A 116 6.75 -5.87 17.67
CA LEU A 116 7.66 -5.66 16.54
C LEU A 116 7.76 -4.18 16.14
N GLN A 117 7.00 -3.30 16.80
CA GLN A 117 6.90 -1.86 16.50
C GLN A 117 6.44 -1.60 15.05
N VAL A 118 5.49 -2.41 14.59
CA VAL A 118 4.87 -2.29 13.27
C VAL A 118 3.40 -1.94 13.45
N ASP A 119 2.96 -0.89 12.75
CA ASP A 119 1.56 -0.50 12.74
C ASP A 119 0.78 -1.37 11.74
N LEU A 120 -0.42 -1.83 12.12
CA LEU A 120 -1.40 -2.35 11.14
C LEU A 120 -2.18 -1.18 10.54
N ALA A 121 -2.28 -1.16 9.23
CA ALA A 121 -3.09 -0.23 8.47
C ALA A 121 -4.14 -0.96 7.65
N ILE A 122 -5.28 -0.31 7.46
CA ILE A 122 -6.31 -0.75 6.51
C ILE A 122 -6.35 0.15 5.29
N GLU A 123 -6.78 -0.41 4.17
CA GLU A 123 -6.90 0.25 2.88
C GLU A 123 -8.36 0.29 2.39
N ASN A 124 -8.74 1.38 1.72
CA ASN A 124 -10.04 1.48 1.04
C ASN A 124 -10.04 0.66 -0.25
N MET A 125 -11.19 0.08 -0.57
CA MET A 125 -11.35 -0.83 -1.70
C MET A 125 -11.97 -0.16 -2.93
N ASP A 126 -11.74 -0.76 -4.08
CA ASP A 126 -12.37 -0.42 -5.35
C ASP A 126 -13.90 -0.62 -5.36
N LYS A 127 -14.59 -0.05 -6.35
CA LYS A 127 -16.07 -0.08 -6.46
C LYS A 127 -16.68 -1.46 -6.77
N SER A 128 -15.85 -2.42 -7.17
CA SER A 128 -16.30 -3.79 -7.44
C SER A 128 -16.44 -4.61 -6.16
N ARG A 129 -15.89 -4.14 -5.04
CA ARG A 129 -15.99 -4.79 -3.72
C ARG A 129 -17.25 -4.38 -2.97
N ASP A 130 -17.69 -5.26 -2.08
CA ASP A 130 -18.85 -5.07 -1.19
C ASP A 130 -18.47 -4.54 0.21
N SER A 131 -17.18 -4.34 0.42
CA SER A 131 -16.54 -4.04 1.70
C SER A 131 -15.42 -3.03 1.49
N GLY A 132 -15.14 -2.22 2.53
CA GLY A 132 -14.08 -1.20 2.45
C GLY A 132 -14.37 -0.04 1.49
N ILE A 133 -15.65 0.19 1.16
CA ILE A 133 -16.09 1.25 0.22
C ILE A 133 -16.89 2.38 0.89
N ARG A 134 -17.30 2.22 2.15
CA ARG A 134 -18.11 3.22 2.87
C ARG A 134 -17.23 3.96 3.87
N VAL A 135 -17.20 5.29 3.76
CA VAL A 135 -16.40 6.15 4.64
C VAL A 135 -16.69 5.86 6.11
N GLU A 136 -17.97 5.77 6.49
CA GLU A 136 -18.36 5.57 7.89
C GLU A 136 -17.87 4.22 8.43
N ASP A 137 -17.97 3.16 7.61
CA ASP A 137 -17.52 1.82 7.98
C ASP A 137 -16.00 1.80 8.17
N ILE A 138 -15.24 2.38 7.22
CA ILE A 138 -13.77 2.41 7.27
C ILE A 138 -13.30 3.19 8.50
N VAL A 139 -13.88 4.38 8.74
CA VAL A 139 -13.59 5.20 9.92
C VAL A 139 -13.90 4.42 11.20
N GLN A 140 -15.08 3.79 11.29
CA GLN A 140 -15.47 3.03 12.46
C GLN A 140 -14.49 1.89 12.76
N VAL A 141 -14.08 1.11 11.75
CA VAL A 141 -13.14 0.00 11.92
C VAL A 141 -11.75 0.52 12.31
N ALA A 142 -11.25 1.57 11.66
CA ALA A 142 -9.95 2.15 11.97
C ALA A 142 -9.87 2.62 13.43
N HIS A 143 -10.92 3.27 13.92
CA HIS A 143 -10.96 3.78 15.29
C HIS A 143 -11.20 2.69 16.34
N SER A 144 -11.99 1.66 16.04
CA SER A 144 -12.31 0.61 17.03
C SER A 144 -11.10 -0.27 17.37
N VAL A 145 -10.21 -0.51 16.41
CA VAL A 145 -9.01 -1.36 16.58
C VAL A 145 -7.73 -0.54 16.69
N ASP A 146 -7.81 0.78 16.61
CA ASP A 146 -6.67 1.71 16.56
C ASP A 146 -5.70 1.41 15.40
N LEU A 147 -6.27 1.24 14.20
CA LEU A 147 -5.52 1.00 12.97
C LEU A 147 -5.05 2.31 12.35
N LYS A 148 -3.95 2.23 11.60
CA LYS A 148 -3.57 3.25 10.63
C LYS A 148 -4.41 3.13 9.36
N PHE A 149 -4.28 4.10 8.47
CA PHE A 149 -4.99 4.13 7.21
C PHE A 149 -4.02 4.29 6.03
N VAL A 150 -4.24 3.49 4.99
CA VAL A 150 -3.66 3.67 3.65
C VAL A 150 -4.79 4.10 2.74
N LEU A 151 -4.59 5.21 2.04
CA LEU A 151 -5.55 5.66 1.05
C LEU A 151 -5.03 5.28 -0.33
N ASP A 152 -5.71 4.33 -0.97
CA ASP A 152 -5.57 4.11 -2.40
C ASP A 152 -6.42 5.14 -3.14
N VAL A 153 -5.69 6.03 -3.83
CA VAL A 153 -6.25 7.19 -4.51
C VAL A 153 -6.99 6.78 -5.79
N GLN A 154 -6.55 5.70 -6.44
CA GLN A 154 -7.19 5.18 -7.64
C GLN A 154 -8.50 4.48 -7.31
N HIS A 155 -8.53 3.62 -6.28
CA HIS A 155 -9.77 3.07 -5.73
C HIS A 155 -10.75 4.20 -5.38
N ALA A 156 -10.27 5.26 -4.74
CA ALA A 156 -11.11 6.40 -4.38
C ALA A 156 -11.67 7.15 -5.60
N TYR A 157 -10.86 7.32 -6.65
CA TYR A 157 -11.32 7.87 -7.92
C TYR A 157 -12.38 6.97 -8.60
N GLU A 158 -12.22 5.64 -8.54
CA GLU A 158 -13.19 4.71 -9.10
C GLU A 158 -14.57 4.81 -8.43
N GLN A 159 -14.60 5.07 -7.13
CA GLN A 159 -15.82 5.31 -6.36
C GLN A 159 -16.46 6.66 -6.74
N ASP A 160 -15.64 7.71 -6.87
CA ASP A 160 -16.09 9.06 -7.20
C ASP A 160 -15.01 9.84 -7.96
N PRO A 161 -15.15 10.00 -9.30
CA PRO A 161 -14.20 10.73 -10.14
C PRO A 161 -14.02 12.21 -9.77
N SER A 162 -14.92 12.80 -8.97
CA SER A 162 -14.75 14.17 -8.46
C SER A 162 -13.72 14.26 -7.32
N MET A 163 -13.20 13.12 -6.85
CA MET A 163 -12.33 12.99 -5.68
C MET A 163 -12.98 13.40 -4.36
N LYS A 164 -14.31 13.63 -4.32
CA LYS A 164 -14.99 13.94 -3.05
C LYS A 164 -14.89 12.77 -2.07
N TYR A 165 -15.09 11.53 -2.54
CA TYR A 165 -14.89 10.33 -1.71
C TYR A 165 -13.48 10.24 -1.09
N ALA A 166 -12.43 10.52 -1.88
CA ALA A 166 -11.05 10.57 -1.39
C ALA A 166 -10.85 11.64 -0.30
N ASN A 167 -11.45 12.82 -0.48
CA ASN A 167 -11.43 13.88 0.52
C ASN A 167 -12.18 13.51 1.80
N ASP A 168 -13.36 12.90 1.70
CA ASP A 168 -14.14 12.45 2.85
C ASP A 168 -13.34 11.41 3.68
N LEU A 169 -12.67 10.47 3.03
CA LEU A 169 -11.75 9.52 3.67
C LEU A 169 -10.58 10.23 4.34
N TYR A 170 -9.92 11.15 3.63
CA TYR A 170 -8.79 11.90 4.17
C TYR A 170 -9.17 12.72 5.39
N GLU A 171 -10.31 13.44 5.35
CA GLU A 171 -10.78 14.24 6.48
C GLU A 171 -11.16 13.37 7.68
N GLY A 172 -11.78 12.20 7.45
CA GLY A 172 -12.15 11.26 8.51
C GLY A 172 -10.97 10.54 9.16
N LEU A 173 -9.83 10.42 8.46
CA LEU A 173 -8.69 9.59 8.87
C LEU A 173 -7.34 10.32 8.77
N GLU A 174 -7.32 11.66 8.74
CA GLU A 174 -6.11 12.45 8.53
C GLU A 174 -5.03 12.13 9.58
N ASP A 175 -5.41 11.97 10.84
CA ASP A 175 -4.52 11.64 11.95
C ASP A 175 -3.97 10.21 11.85
N ARG A 176 -4.72 9.31 11.21
CA ARG A 176 -4.38 7.89 11.00
C ARG A 176 -3.67 7.61 9.68
N LEU A 177 -3.69 8.55 8.74
CA LEU A 177 -3.07 8.37 7.42
C LEU A 177 -1.57 8.07 7.55
N SER A 178 -1.17 6.92 7.04
CA SER A 178 0.20 6.40 7.04
C SER A 178 0.93 6.74 5.74
N HIS A 179 0.34 6.35 4.63
CA HIS A 179 0.86 6.57 3.28
C HIS A 179 -0.26 6.48 2.25
N LEU A 180 0.07 6.80 1.01
CA LEU A 180 -0.86 6.77 -0.13
C LEU A 180 -0.42 5.67 -1.09
N HIS A 181 -1.38 4.89 -1.58
CA HIS A 181 -1.21 4.08 -2.77
C HIS A 181 -1.59 4.92 -3.99
N VAL A 182 -0.70 4.96 -4.98
CA VAL A 182 -0.80 5.87 -6.13
C VAL A 182 -0.62 5.07 -7.41
N SER A 183 -1.66 5.08 -8.22
CA SER A 183 -1.71 4.60 -9.59
C SER A 183 -2.72 5.46 -10.34
N GLY A 184 -2.95 5.19 -11.62
CA GLY A 184 -4.08 5.76 -12.35
C GLY A 184 -4.75 4.73 -13.24
N GLU A 185 -5.76 5.12 -14.01
CA GLU A 185 -6.45 4.23 -14.94
C GLU A 185 -6.11 4.49 -16.42
N SER A 186 -6.26 3.44 -17.20
CA SER A 186 -6.19 3.46 -18.66
C SER A 186 -7.28 2.54 -19.23
N GLN A 187 -7.41 2.47 -20.56
CA GLN A 187 -8.36 1.54 -21.18
C GLN A 187 -8.05 0.06 -20.91
N GLU A 188 -6.81 -0.28 -20.56
CA GLU A 188 -6.33 -1.66 -20.42
C GLU A 188 -6.13 -2.09 -18.96
N SER A 189 -6.00 -1.13 -18.04
CA SER A 189 -5.69 -1.41 -16.64
C SER A 189 -6.23 -0.32 -15.72
N ASN A 190 -6.81 -0.75 -14.60
CA ASN A 190 -7.24 0.10 -13.49
C ASN A 190 -6.08 0.53 -12.58
N HIS A 191 -4.92 -0.14 -12.67
CA HIS A 191 -3.67 0.25 -11.99
C HIS A 191 -2.58 0.35 -13.04
N CYS A 192 -2.49 1.53 -13.66
CA CYS A 192 -1.43 1.89 -14.61
C CYS A 192 -0.56 3.01 -14.04
N LEU A 193 0.55 3.28 -14.73
CA LEU A 193 1.47 4.34 -14.35
C LEU A 193 0.74 5.68 -14.46
N LEU A 194 0.78 6.49 -13.40
CA LEU A 194 0.04 7.74 -13.31
C LEU A 194 0.41 8.68 -14.46
N HIS A 195 1.69 8.76 -14.85
CA HIS A 195 2.12 9.62 -15.97
C HIS A 195 1.56 9.21 -17.34
N ARG A 196 0.92 8.04 -17.45
CA ARG A 196 0.26 7.52 -18.66
C ARG A 196 -1.26 7.39 -18.49
N SER A 197 -1.79 7.73 -17.31
CA SER A 197 -3.20 7.55 -16.97
C SER A 197 -4.07 8.68 -17.52
N SER A 198 -5.33 8.36 -17.82
CA SER A 198 -6.32 9.35 -18.26
C SER A 198 -6.86 10.23 -17.15
N ASN A 199 -6.72 9.82 -15.88
CA ASN A 199 -7.20 10.51 -14.70
C ASN A 199 -6.09 11.18 -13.87
N SER A 200 -4.89 11.32 -14.44
CA SER A 200 -3.72 11.88 -13.76
C SER A 200 -3.96 13.25 -13.12
N ASP A 201 -4.66 14.16 -13.80
CA ASP A 201 -4.93 15.51 -13.28
C ASP A 201 -5.76 15.48 -11.97
N ALA A 202 -6.77 14.60 -11.90
CA ALA A 202 -7.61 14.48 -10.70
C ALA A 202 -6.82 13.92 -9.51
N ILE A 203 -6.02 12.89 -9.77
CA ILE A 203 -5.16 12.28 -8.76
C ILE A 203 -4.08 13.26 -8.30
N LEU A 204 -3.41 13.96 -9.21
CA LEU A 204 -2.41 14.98 -8.86
C LEU A 204 -3.01 16.10 -8.00
N GLY A 205 -4.19 16.63 -8.37
CA GLY A 205 -4.86 17.67 -7.57
C GLY A 205 -5.22 17.22 -6.15
N PHE A 206 -5.62 15.96 -5.99
CA PHE A 206 -5.84 15.37 -4.66
C PHE A 206 -4.52 15.19 -3.89
N LEU A 207 -3.48 14.65 -4.52
CA LEU A 207 -2.17 14.48 -3.91
C LEU A 207 -1.57 15.81 -3.44
N GLU A 208 -1.68 16.88 -4.24
CA GLU A 208 -1.26 18.23 -3.85
C GLU A 208 -1.98 18.70 -2.58
N THR A 209 -3.29 18.45 -2.48
CA THR A 209 -4.11 18.82 -1.32
C THR A 209 -3.62 18.12 -0.04
N VAL A 210 -3.39 16.81 -0.11
CA VAL A 210 -2.88 16.04 1.03
C VAL A 210 -1.45 16.47 1.41
N LEU A 211 -0.56 16.57 0.42
CA LEU A 211 0.85 16.86 0.64
C LEU A 211 1.12 18.30 1.08
N ALA A 212 0.20 19.23 0.82
CA ALA A 212 0.25 20.58 1.38
C ALA A 212 0.01 20.61 2.90
N ARG A 213 -0.67 19.60 3.45
CA ARG A 213 -1.04 19.50 4.87
C ARG A 213 -0.16 18.53 5.64
N LYS A 214 0.17 17.38 5.04
CA LYS A 214 0.87 16.27 5.70
C LYS A 214 1.93 15.68 4.78
N SER A 215 3.16 15.59 5.28
CA SER A 215 4.21 14.84 4.61
C SER A 215 3.96 13.34 4.77
N VAL A 216 3.46 12.69 3.72
CA VAL A 216 3.21 11.25 3.66
C VAL A 216 4.04 10.56 2.58
N SER A 217 4.27 9.25 2.75
CA SER A 217 4.94 8.42 1.75
C SER A 217 4.00 8.09 0.58
N LEU A 218 4.54 7.95 -0.63
CA LEU A 218 3.82 7.50 -1.82
C LEU A 218 4.31 6.12 -2.27
N ILE A 219 3.45 5.11 -2.15
CA ILE A 219 3.68 3.78 -2.71
C ILE A 219 3.02 3.74 -4.09
N LEU A 220 3.80 3.39 -5.11
CA LEU A 220 3.36 3.38 -6.49
C LEU A 220 2.87 1.98 -6.88
N GLU A 221 1.62 1.88 -7.31
CA GLU A 221 0.94 0.63 -7.64
C GLU A 221 0.78 0.46 -9.14
N GLY A 222 1.91 0.30 -9.84
CA GLY A 222 1.92 0.01 -11.27
C GLY A 222 2.84 -1.16 -11.61
N GLU A 223 2.79 -1.58 -12.88
CA GLU A 223 3.73 -2.55 -13.44
C GLU A 223 4.87 -1.83 -14.18
N TYR A 224 6.11 -2.01 -13.73
CA TYR A 224 7.27 -1.34 -14.33
C TYR A 224 8.12 -2.33 -15.13
N LYS A 225 8.10 -2.26 -16.46
CA LYS A 225 8.87 -3.21 -17.28
C LYS A 225 10.37 -2.99 -17.17
N THR A 226 10.78 -1.76 -16.89
CA THR A 226 12.18 -1.34 -16.83
C THR A 226 12.45 -0.39 -15.66
N VAL A 227 13.72 -0.24 -15.28
CA VAL A 227 14.15 0.78 -14.30
C VAL A 227 13.76 2.19 -14.78
N ASP A 228 13.84 2.43 -16.08
CA ASP A 228 13.50 3.71 -16.70
C ASP A 228 11.99 4.01 -16.59
N ASP A 229 11.12 3.00 -16.69
CA ASP A 229 9.68 3.20 -16.49
C ASP A 229 9.36 3.69 -15.07
N LEU A 230 9.93 3.06 -14.05
CA LEU A 230 9.75 3.47 -12.65
C LEU A 230 10.41 4.84 -12.38
N SER A 231 11.58 5.09 -12.97
CA SER A 231 12.27 6.39 -12.87
C SER A 231 11.45 7.52 -13.51
N ALA A 232 10.80 7.26 -14.65
CA ALA A 232 9.93 8.21 -15.32
C ALA A 232 8.69 8.54 -14.48
N GLU A 233 8.06 7.53 -13.88
CA GLU A 233 6.93 7.70 -12.97
C GLU A 233 7.31 8.55 -11.74
N ILE A 234 8.43 8.23 -11.09
CA ILE A 234 8.94 8.99 -9.95
C ILE A 234 9.27 10.43 -10.34
N SER A 235 9.89 10.63 -11.50
CA SER A 235 10.25 11.96 -12.00
C SER A 235 9.02 12.79 -12.32
N PHE A 236 7.98 12.18 -12.89
CA PHE A 236 6.69 12.81 -13.14
C PHE A 236 6.05 13.31 -11.83
N LEU A 237 5.97 12.46 -10.80
CA LEU A 237 5.39 12.85 -9.51
C LEU A 237 6.20 13.95 -8.82
N ARG A 238 7.54 13.85 -8.78
CA ARG A 238 8.41 14.90 -8.21
C ARG A 238 8.22 16.25 -8.90
N LYS A 239 8.15 16.24 -10.23
CA LYS A 239 7.99 17.45 -11.03
C LYS A 239 6.64 18.13 -10.76
N ASN A 240 5.55 17.37 -10.71
CA ASN A 240 4.22 17.94 -10.60
C ASN A 240 3.84 18.29 -9.16
N LEU A 241 4.35 17.58 -8.15
CA LEU A 241 4.01 17.82 -6.75
C LEU A 241 4.96 18.82 -6.05
N ASN A 242 5.92 19.41 -6.78
CA ASN A 242 6.91 20.37 -6.27
C ASN A 242 7.67 19.88 -5.01
N GLN A 243 8.05 18.59 -4.95
CA GLN A 243 8.69 17.93 -3.81
C GLN A 243 9.90 17.03 -4.12
#